data_AF-A0A158K9K3-F1
#
_entry.id   AF-A0A158K9K3-F1
#
_cell.length_a   1.000
_cell.length_b   1.000
_cell.length_c   1.000
_cell.angle_alpha   90.00
_cell.angle_beta   90.00
_cell.angle_gamma   90.00
#
_symmetry.space_group_name_H-M   'P 1'
#
loop_
_entity.id
_entity.type
_entity.pdbx_description
1 polymer ?
#
loop_
_entity_poly.entity_id
_entity_poly.type
_entity_poly.pdbx_seq_one_letter_code
_entity_poly.pdbx_strand_id
1 'polypeptide(L)'
;MRLSPDRIFLTELRDDAASDYLTGANTGHLGGIFSTHANNAAMTFARNATLVKASEIGRTMDYDVILKTVITTVDVVIYMPDREVNEIYYDPAYQRRQLVI
;
A
#
# COMPACT_ATOMS: atom_id res chain seq x y z
N MET A 1 9.85 14.90 1.23
CA MET A 1 9.70 15.21 2.67
C MET A 1 10.81 16.17 3.11
N ARG A 2 10.55 17.09 4.05
CA ARG A 2 11.56 17.99 4.65
C ARG A 2 12.05 17.51 6.03
N LEU A 3 11.47 16.43 6.53
CA LEU A 3 11.88 15.68 7.72
C LEU A 3 12.51 14.36 7.26
N SER A 4 13.39 13.79 8.08
CA SER A 4 14.03 12.49 7.83
C SER A 4 13.56 11.45 8.87
N PRO A 5 12.28 11.03 8.84
CA PRO A 5 11.79 10.04 9.79
C PRO A 5 12.36 8.64 9.50
N ASP A 6 12.52 7.80 10.52
CA ASP A 6 12.84 6.38 10.30
C ASP A 6 11.63 5.60 9.75
N ARG A 7 10.41 6.01 10.13
CA ARG A 7 9.14 5.36 9.77
C ARG A 7 8.04 6.39 9.55
N ILE A 8 7.15 6.10 8.61
CA ILE A 8 5.96 6.93 8.34
C ILE A 8 4.74 6.21 8.92
N PHE A 9 4.09 6.84 9.90
CA PHE A 9 2.81 6.39 10.41
C PHE A 9 1.73 7.31 9.86
N LEU A 10 0.80 6.74 9.12
CA LEU A 10 -0.35 7.46 8.59
C LEU A 10 -1.62 6.87 9.18
N THR A 11 -2.53 7.71 9.65
CA THR A 11 -3.75 7.21 10.30
C THR A 11 -4.57 6.34 9.35
N GLU A 12 -4.88 6.86 8.16
CA GLU A 12 -5.70 6.14 7.18
C GLU A 12 -5.49 6.64 5.75
N LEU A 13 -5.47 5.71 4.79
CA LEU A 13 -5.55 6.01 3.35
C LEU A 13 -7.00 6.06 2.88
N ARG A 14 -7.42 7.26 2.45
CA ARG A 14 -8.80 7.54 2.01
C ARG A 14 -8.90 8.18 0.62
N ASP A 15 -7.83 8.82 0.17
CA ASP A 15 -7.82 9.72 -0.99
C ASP A 15 -6.46 9.68 -1.73
N ASP A 16 -6.12 10.76 -2.41
CA ASP A 16 -4.91 10.93 -3.21
C ASP A 16 -3.61 10.89 -2.39
N ALA A 17 -3.67 11.05 -1.06
CA ALA A 17 -2.54 10.87 -0.16
C ALA A 17 -1.92 9.46 -0.23
N ALA A 18 -2.65 8.48 -0.78
CA ALA A 18 -2.11 7.15 -1.07
C ALA A 18 -0.90 7.18 -2.01
N SER A 19 -0.90 8.08 -2.99
CA SER A 19 0.21 8.26 -3.93
C SER A 19 1.48 8.78 -3.21
N ASP A 20 1.29 9.75 -2.32
CA ASP A 20 2.38 10.35 -1.54
C ASP A 20 2.94 9.36 -0.52
N TYR A 21 2.08 8.60 0.14
CA TYR A 21 2.50 7.57 1.08
C TYR A 21 3.35 6.50 0.40
N LEU A 22 2.90 5.94 -0.73
CA LEU A 22 3.69 4.94 -1.47
C LEU A 22 5.03 5.49 -1.95
N THR A 23 5.04 6.74 -2.42
CA THR A 23 6.29 7.41 -2.83
C THR A 23 7.23 7.52 -1.64
N GLY A 24 6.75 7.99 -0.48
CA GLY A 24 7.55 8.11 0.74
C GLY A 24 8.07 6.77 1.25
N ALA A 25 7.24 5.73 1.25
CA ALA A 25 7.61 4.38 1.67
C ALA A 25 8.74 3.80 0.79
N ASN A 26 8.70 4.08 -0.52
CA ASN A 26 9.70 3.60 -1.48
C ASN A 26 10.99 4.44 -1.54
N THR A 27 11.08 5.58 -0.85
CA THR A 27 12.27 6.47 -0.84
C THR A 27 13.15 6.33 0.41
N GLY A 28 13.10 5.18 1.09
CA GLY A 28 14.00 4.86 2.21
C GLY A 28 13.38 4.94 3.61
N HIS A 29 12.05 5.08 3.71
CA HIS A 29 11.32 5.08 4.98
C HIS A 29 10.61 3.72 5.20
N LEU A 30 11.37 2.70 5.55
CA LEU A 30 10.88 1.31 5.66
C LEU A 30 9.99 1.09 6.89
N GLY A 31 9.04 0.15 6.76
CA GLY A 31 8.19 -0.32 7.87
C GLY A 31 7.28 0.76 8.45
N GLY A 32 6.70 1.57 7.57
CA GLY A 32 5.56 2.42 7.88
C GLY A 32 4.28 1.61 8.13
N ILE A 33 3.30 2.24 8.76
CA ILE A 33 2.00 1.62 9.09
C ILE A 33 0.88 2.59 8.71
N PHE A 34 -0.17 2.04 8.11
CA PHE A 34 -1.41 2.76 7.82
C PHE A 34 -2.62 1.84 7.93
N SER A 35 -3.81 2.44 8.02
CA SER A 35 -5.09 1.73 7.88
C SER A 35 -5.81 2.10 6.58
N THR A 36 -6.70 1.23 6.10
CA THR A 36 -7.61 1.54 4.99
C THR A 36 -8.83 0.63 5.06
N HIS A 37 -9.92 1.05 4.41
CA HIS A 37 -11.14 0.24 4.31
C HIS A 37 -11.04 -0.78 3.16
N ALA A 38 -11.12 -2.06 3.48
CA ALA A 38 -11.19 -3.14 2.50
C ALA A 38 -12.16 -4.23 2.99
N ASN A 39 -12.57 -5.12 2.08
CA ASN A 39 -13.52 -6.20 2.39
C ASN A 39 -12.84 -7.52 2.79
N ASN A 40 -11.52 -7.61 2.62
CA ASN A 40 -10.65 -8.71 3.03
C ASN A 40 -9.19 -8.29 2.80
N ALA A 41 -8.22 -9.13 3.19
CA ALA A 41 -6.80 -8.79 3.09
C ALA A 41 -6.34 -8.66 1.62
N ALA A 42 -6.83 -9.51 0.72
CA ALA A 42 -6.43 -9.49 -0.70
C ALA A 42 -6.96 -8.26 -1.45
N MET A 43 -8.17 -7.79 -1.14
CA MET A 43 -8.77 -6.60 -1.77
C MET A 43 -8.11 -5.29 -1.34
N THR A 44 -7.33 -5.28 -0.25
CA THR A 44 -6.58 -4.11 0.20
C THR A 44 -5.62 -3.58 -0.87
N PHE A 45 -4.95 -4.46 -1.62
CA PHE A 45 -4.04 -4.05 -2.68
C PHE A 45 -4.77 -3.31 -3.81
N ALA A 46 -5.87 -3.88 -4.29
CA ALA A 46 -6.70 -3.28 -5.33
C ALA A 46 -7.31 -1.94 -4.87
N ARG A 47 -7.78 -1.87 -3.62
CA ARG A 47 -8.30 -0.63 -3.01
C ARG A 47 -7.25 0.48 -3.02
N ASN A 48 -6.05 0.21 -2.51
CA ASN A 48 -4.98 1.20 -2.48
C ASN A 48 -4.54 1.60 -3.89
N ALA A 49 -4.50 0.64 -4.83
CA ALA A 49 -4.22 0.95 -6.23
C ALA A 49 -5.27 1.88 -6.85
N THR A 50 -6.54 1.71 -6.53
CA THR A 50 -7.61 2.61 -6.97
C THR A 50 -7.46 4.02 -6.38
N LEU A 51 -7.10 4.14 -5.09
CA LEU A 51 -6.82 5.45 -4.47
C LEU A 51 -5.68 6.16 -5.17
N VAL A 52 -4.58 5.44 -5.46
CA VAL A 52 -3.45 5.99 -6.22
C VAL A 52 -3.87 6.36 -7.64
N LYS A 53 -4.63 5.50 -8.33
CA LYS A 53 -5.10 5.77 -9.71
C LYS A 53 -5.98 7.03 -9.79
N ALA A 54 -6.68 7.37 -8.71
CA ALA A 54 -7.49 8.58 -8.63
C ALA A 54 -6.67 9.86 -8.43
N SER A 55 -5.40 9.76 -7.96
CA SER A 55 -4.51 10.91 -7.77
C SER A 55 -4.11 11.54 -9.10
N GLU A 56 -3.68 12.81 -9.07
CA GLU A 56 -3.22 13.51 -10.27
C GLU A 56 -2.09 12.75 -11.00
N ILE A 57 -1.13 12.24 -10.24
CA ILE A 57 0.01 11.47 -10.76
C ILE A 57 -0.47 10.11 -11.28
N GLY A 58 -1.25 9.38 -10.49
CA GLY A 58 -1.64 8.01 -10.81
C GLY A 58 -2.56 7.90 -12.01
N ARG A 59 -3.33 8.95 -12.36
CA ARG A 59 -4.14 8.97 -13.58
C ARG A 59 -3.32 8.69 -14.84
N THR A 60 -2.05 9.08 -14.87
CA THR A 60 -1.14 8.90 -16.02
C THR A 60 -0.47 7.53 -16.08
N MET A 61 -0.61 6.70 -15.04
CA MET A 61 0.02 5.38 -14.93
C MET A 61 -0.97 4.25 -15.23
N ASP A 62 -0.51 3.15 -15.80
CA ASP A 62 -1.35 1.96 -15.98
C ASP A 62 -1.73 1.35 -14.63
N TYR A 63 -2.97 0.86 -14.52
CA TYR A 63 -3.48 0.29 -13.27
C TYR A 63 -2.62 -0.89 -12.81
N ASP A 64 -2.15 -1.73 -13.74
CA ASP A 64 -1.32 -2.89 -13.42
C ASP A 64 0.04 -2.49 -12.85
N VAL A 65 0.61 -1.37 -13.32
CA VAL A 65 1.86 -0.81 -12.78
C VAL A 65 1.64 -0.32 -11.35
N ILE A 66 0.53 0.38 -11.11
CA ILE A 66 0.16 0.84 -9.76
C ILE A 66 -0.07 -0.34 -8.83
N LEU A 67 -0.88 -1.33 -9.25
CA LEU A 67 -1.20 -2.50 -8.45
C LEU A 67 0.07 -3.29 -8.09
N LYS A 68 0.94 -3.51 -9.06
CA LYS A 68 2.24 -4.15 -8.85
C LYS A 68 3.08 -3.37 -7.82
N THR A 69 3.13 -2.04 -7.94
CA THR A 69 3.82 -1.17 -6.98
C THR A 69 3.26 -1.34 -5.57
N VAL A 70 1.94 -1.29 -5.40
CA VAL A 70 1.28 -1.49 -4.09
C VAL A 70 1.64 -2.86 -3.50
N ILE A 71 1.56 -3.93 -4.30
CA ILE A 71 1.88 -5.30 -3.86
C ILE A 71 3.33 -5.40 -3.39
N THR A 72 4.27 -4.75 -4.08
CA THR A 72 5.69 -4.79 -3.72
C THR A 72 6.07 -3.86 -2.57
N THR A 73 5.25 -2.85 -2.27
CA THR A 73 5.49 -1.90 -1.17
C THR A 73 4.82 -2.33 0.13
N VAL A 74 3.67 -3.00 0.08
CA VAL A 74 2.92 -3.42 1.27
C VAL A 74 3.31 -4.85 1.65
N ASP A 75 4.15 -4.97 2.68
CA ASP A 75 4.69 -6.26 3.15
C ASP A 75 3.61 -7.17 3.77
N VAL A 76 2.76 -6.60 4.63
CA VAL A 76 1.77 -7.34 5.45
C VAL A 76 0.44 -6.60 5.42
N VAL A 77 -0.67 -7.35 5.33
CA VAL A 77 -2.02 -6.83 5.54
C VAL A 77 -2.69 -7.63 6.66
N ILE A 78 -3.26 -6.93 7.63
CA ILE A 78 -4.05 -7.52 8.72
C ILE A 78 -5.49 -7.04 8.55
N TYR A 79 -6.42 -7.95 8.31
CA TYR A 79 -7.84 -7.64 8.13
C TYR A 79 -8.61 -7.89 9.43
N MET A 80 -9.26 -6.84 9.95
CA MET A 80 -9.91 -6.83 11.27
C MET A 80 -11.31 -6.19 11.26
N PRO A 81 -12.35 -6.85 10.70
CA PRO A 81 -13.68 -6.26 10.59
C PRO A 81 -14.36 -5.99 11.94
N ASP A 82 -14.23 -6.91 12.91
CA ASP A 82 -14.93 -6.86 14.20
C ASP A 82 -13.96 -6.76 15.38
N ARG A 83 -12.83 -6.06 15.20
CA ARG A 83 -11.69 -6.01 16.15
C ARG A 83 -11.00 -7.36 16.41
N GLU A 84 -11.36 -8.37 15.63
CA GLU A 84 -10.71 -9.68 15.60
C GLU A 84 -9.87 -9.81 14.33
N VAL A 85 -8.73 -10.51 14.41
CA VAL A 85 -7.90 -10.77 13.24
C VAL A 85 -8.48 -11.95 12.48
N ASN A 86 -9.11 -11.67 11.34
CA ASN A 86 -9.73 -12.71 10.50
C ASN A 86 -8.76 -13.22 9.43
N GLU A 87 -7.94 -12.33 8.86
CA GLU A 87 -6.97 -12.68 7.83
C GLU A 87 -5.67 -11.93 8.04
N ILE A 88 -4.55 -12.62 7.78
CA ILE A 88 -3.23 -12.02 7.64
C ILE A 88 -2.70 -12.42 6.27
N TYR A 89 -2.46 -11.43 5.41
CA TYR A 89 -1.74 -11.65 4.17
C TYR A 89 -0.27 -11.33 4.39
N TYR A 90 0.59 -12.32 4.15
CA TYR A 90 2.05 -12.20 4.11
C TYR A 90 2.61 -13.23 3.13
N ASP A 91 3.04 -12.79 1.95
CA ASP A 91 3.66 -13.66 0.93
C ASP A 91 4.91 -12.99 0.33
N PRO A 92 6.06 -13.08 1.03
CA PRO A 92 7.32 -12.50 0.56
C PRO A 92 7.88 -13.21 -0.68
N ALA A 93 7.41 -14.43 -0.98
CA ALA A 93 7.83 -15.16 -2.18
C ALA A 93 7.09 -14.63 -3.41
N TYR A 94 5.78 -14.37 -3.30
CA TYR A 94 4.99 -13.71 -4.33
C TYR A 94 5.49 -12.30 -4.61
N GLN A 95 5.71 -11.49 -3.58
CA GLN A 95 6.29 -10.15 -3.72
C GLN A 95 7.62 -10.17 -4.49
N ARG A 96 8.54 -11.09 -4.15
CA ARG A 96 9.79 -11.25 -4.90
C ARG A 96 9.59 -11.64 -6.35
N ARG A 97 8.63 -12.53 -6.65
CA ARG A 97 8.30 -12.89 -8.04
C ARG A 97 7.79 -11.69 -8.85
N GLN A 98 7.11 -10.73 -8.21
CA GLN A 98 6.70 -9.50 -8.89
C GLN A 98 7.89 -8.61 -9.24
N LEU A 99 9.00 -8.64 -8.48
CA LEU A 99 10.17 -7.80 -8.74
C LEU A 99 11.08 -8.31 -9.86
N VAL A 100 10.95 -9.58 -10.25
CA VAL A 100 11.73 -10.17 -11.34
C VAL A 100 11.03 -9.91 -12.67
N ILE A 101 11.77 -9.38 -13.65
CA ILE A 101 11.32 -9.13 -15.04
C ILE A 101 11.34 -10.44 -15.83
#